data_AF-A0A4S2MFH7-F1
#
_entry.id   AF-A0A4S2MFH7-F1
#
_cell.length_a   1.000
_cell.length_b   1.000
_cell.length_c   1.000
_cell.angle_alpha   90.00
_cell.angle_beta   90.00
_cell.angle_gamma   90.00
#
_symmetry.space_group_name_H-M   'P 1'
#
loop_
_entity.id
_entity.type
_entity.pdbx_description
1 polymer ?
#
loop_
_entity_poly.entity_id
_entity_poly.type
_entity_poly.pdbx_seq_one_letter_code
_entity_poly.pdbx_strand_id
1 'polypeptide(L)'
;MLVVFNVVVICCGIGLVVAGSIVEYNVVTYLSIDITELHAFVIFIIGFGSLLTIIGIFGFFDACGKYICCLSMLGCCGPYGHWPIYLGLVPPDSCFESQGYLYGLGCVEALNDYIQINIVIIAICALIFSVLNILALILAVCVCTALKRGDDV
;
A
#
# COMPACT_ATOMS: atom_id res chain seq x y z
N MET A 1 0.28 11.68 10.98
CA MET A 1 1.35 11.29 10.04
C MET A 1 0.95 10.09 9.20
N LEU A 2 0.49 8.99 9.81
CA LEU A 2 0.04 7.77 9.12
C LEU A 2 -1.06 8.04 8.06
N VAL A 3 -2.09 8.84 8.40
CA VAL A 3 -3.16 9.22 7.45
C VAL A 3 -2.59 9.86 6.18
N VAL A 4 -1.68 10.82 6.33
CA VAL A 4 -1.11 11.56 5.20
C VAL A 4 -0.27 10.63 4.33
N PHE A 5 0.54 9.76 4.94
CA PHE A 5 1.30 8.74 4.21
C PHE A 5 0.38 7.75 3.47
N ASN A 6 -0.68 7.27 4.10
CA ASN A 6 -1.62 6.33 3.47
C ASN A 6 -2.39 6.98 2.31
N VAL A 7 -2.78 8.25 2.42
CA VAL A 7 -3.38 9.00 1.31
C VAL A 7 -2.41 9.11 0.13
N VAL A 8 -1.13 9.41 0.38
CA VAL A 8 -0.10 9.46 -0.67
C VAL A 8 0.08 8.09 -1.34
N VAL A 9 0.09 7.00 -0.56
CA VAL A 9 0.19 5.63 -1.09
C VAL A 9 -1.03 5.27 -1.95
N ILE A 10 -2.24 5.64 -1.53
CA ILE A 10 -3.47 5.45 -2.34
C ILE A 10 -3.37 6.21 -3.66
N CYS A 11 -3.01 7.50 -3.63
CA CYS A 11 -2.87 8.31 -4.84
C CYS A 11 -1.80 7.71 -5.78
N CYS A 12 -0.70 7.20 -5.24
CA CYS A 12 0.34 6.54 -6.03
C CYS A 12 -0.16 5.24 -6.67
N GLY A 13 -0.87 4.39 -5.93
CA GLY A 13 -1.46 3.16 -6.46
C GLY A 13 -2.46 3.43 -7.60
N ILE A 14 -3.35 4.42 -7.43
CA ILE A 14 -4.29 4.83 -8.48
C ILE A 14 -3.51 5.34 -9.71
N GLY A 15 -2.48 6.16 -9.51
CA GLY A 15 -1.64 6.66 -10.59
C GLY A 15 -0.98 5.53 -11.40
N LEU A 16 -0.45 4.50 -10.72
CA LEU A 16 0.14 3.33 -11.38
C LEU A 16 -0.90 2.51 -12.16
N VAL A 17 -2.10 2.31 -11.62
CA VAL A 17 -3.18 1.60 -12.33
C VAL A 17 -3.60 2.36 -13.58
N VAL A 18 -3.86 3.66 -13.48
CA VAL A 18 -4.29 4.48 -14.63
C VAL A 18 -3.21 4.54 -15.70
N ALA A 19 -1.96 4.81 -15.32
CA ALA A 19 -0.85 4.85 -16.26
C ALA A 19 -0.61 3.48 -16.93
N GLY A 20 -0.63 2.40 -16.14
CA GLY A 20 -0.51 1.04 -16.64
C GLY A 20 -1.60 0.68 -17.64
N SER A 21 -2.86 0.98 -17.33
CA SER A 21 -3.99 0.70 -18.23
C SER A 21 -3.92 1.49 -19.55
N ILE A 22 -3.46 2.74 -19.53
CA ILE A 22 -3.24 3.52 -20.75
C ILE A 22 -2.15 2.88 -21.61
N VAL A 23 -1.04 2.47 -20.99
CA VAL A 23 0.05 1.80 -21.71
C VAL A 23 -0.42 0.46 -22.28
N GLU A 24 -1.16 -0.35 -21.51
CA GLU A 24 -1.67 -1.64 -21.96
C GLU A 24 -2.60 -1.48 -23.17
N TYR A 25 -3.55 -0.54 -23.10
CA TYR A 25 -4.46 -0.27 -24.20
C TYR A 25 -3.72 0.08 -25.51
N ASN A 26 -2.69 0.91 -25.41
CA ASN A 26 -1.86 1.27 -26.56
C ASN A 26 -0.99 0.10 -27.04
N VAL A 27 -0.43 -0.72 -26.14
CA VAL A 27 0.36 -1.90 -26.50
C VAL A 27 -0.50 -2.93 -27.24
N VAL A 28 -1.70 -3.24 -26.74
CA VAL A 28 -2.65 -4.17 -27.38
C VAL A 28 -3.04 -3.68 -28.77
N THR A 29 -3.26 -2.37 -28.93
CA THR A 29 -3.80 -1.80 -30.17
C THR A 29 -2.75 -1.61 -31.26
N TYR A 30 -1.52 -1.21 -30.89
CA TYR A 30 -0.49 -0.81 -31.86
C TYR A 30 0.68 -1.81 -32.00
N LEU A 31 0.86 -2.71 -31.02
CA LEU A 31 2.09 -3.49 -30.88
C LEU A 31 1.79 -4.99 -30.71
N SER A 32 0.92 -5.54 -31.57
CA SER A 32 0.31 -6.87 -31.36
C SER A 32 1.22 -8.09 -31.58
N ILE A 33 2.53 -7.96 -31.84
CA ILE A 33 3.35 -9.10 -32.33
C ILE A 33 4.70 -9.31 -31.60
N ASP A 34 5.38 -8.30 -31.05
CA ASP A 34 6.83 -8.47 -30.79
C ASP A 34 7.34 -8.50 -29.33
N ILE A 35 6.54 -8.13 -28.31
CA ILE A 35 7.11 -8.04 -26.94
C ILE A 35 6.16 -8.56 -25.86
N THR A 36 6.04 -9.88 -25.75
CA THR A 36 5.33 -10.58 -24.66
C THR A 36 5.82 -10.14 -23.27
N GLU A 37 7.12 -9.84 -23.16
CA GLU A 37 7.77 -9.32 -21.94
C GLU A 37 7.19 -7.96 -21.51
N LEU A 38 6.90 -7.06 -22.46
CA LEU A 38 6.35 -5.74 -22.17
C LEU A 38 4.91 -5.86 -21.68
N HIS A 39 4.13 -6.75 -22.29
CA HIS A 39 2.74 -6.98 -21.90
C HIS A 39 2.65 -7.56 -20.47
N ALA A 40 3.49 -8.55 -20.15
CA ALA A 40 3.58 -9.13 -18.82
C ALA A 40 4.01 -8.08 -17.77
N PHE A 41 4.96 -7.21 -18.12
CA PHE A 41 5.44 -6.14 -17.25
C PHE A 41 4.37 -5.09 -16.95
N VAL A 42 3.60 -4.67 -17.95
CA VAL A 42 2.52 -3.69 -17.78
C VAL A 42 1.39 -4.25 -16.89
N ILE A 43 0.99 -5.50 -17.11
CA ILE A 43 0.01 -6.19 -16.27
C ILE A 43 0.51 -6.29 -14.82
N PHE A 44 1.80 -6.57 -14.62
CA PHE A 44 2.42 -6.60 -13.30
C PHE A 44 2.33 -5.25 -12.59
N ILE A 45 2.59 -4.13 -13.29
CA ILE A 45 2.45 -2.78 -12.74
C ILE A 45 1.01 -2.50 -12.30
N ILE A 46 0.02 -2.89 -13.11
CA ILE A 46 -1.40 -2.70 -12.78
C ILE A 46 -1.78 -3.51 -11.54
N GLY A 47 -1.40 -4.79 -11.50
CA GLY A 47 -1.63 -5.66 -10.35
C GLY A 47 -0.99 -5.10 -9.08
N PHE A 48 0.24 -4.63 -9.16
CA PHE A 48 0.94 -4.03 -8.03
C PHE A 48 0.33 -2.69 -7.59
N GLY A 49 -0.06 -1.83 -8.53
CA GLY A 49 -0.80 -0.59 -8.25
C GLY A 49 -2.10 -0.86 -7.49
N SER A 50 -2.86 -1.88 -7.91
CA SER A 50 -4.09 -2.28 -7.20
C SER A 50 -3.82 -2.76 -5.77
N LEU A 51 -2.77 -3.55 -5.53
CA LEU A 51 -2.38 -3.98 -4.19
C LEU A 51 -2.05 -2.79 -3.27
N LEU A 52 -1.34 -1.79 -3.79
CA LEU A 52 -1.02 -0.57 -3.05
C LEU A 52 -2.27 0.24 -2.70
N THR A 53 -3.24 0.33 -3.61
CA THR A 53 -4.52 0.98 -3.30
C THR A 53 -5.27 0.24 -2.20
N ILE A 54 -5.31 -1.10 -2.24
CA ILE A 54 -5.97 -1.91 -1.21
C ILE A 54 -5.29 -1.69 0.16
N ILE A 55 -3.96 -1.83 0.23
CA ILE A 55 -3.19 -1.63 1.47
C ILE A 55 -3.37 -0.20 1.99
N GLY A 56 -3.29 0.80 1.11
CA GLY A 56 -3.48 2.20 1.47
C GLY A 56 -4.88 2.47 2.03
N ILE A 57 -5.92 1.86 1.44
CA ILE A 57 -7.30 1.94 1.92
C ILE A 57 -7.43 1.29 3.31
N PHE A 58 -6.87 0.10 3.53
CA PHE A 58 -6.83 -0.53 4.85
C PHE A 58 -6.13 0.37 5.89
N GLY A 59 -5.00 0.97 5.55
CA GLY A 59 -4.29 1.91 6.42
C GLY A 59 -5.04 3.23 6.66
N PHE A 60 -5.85 3.68 5.69
CA PHE A 60 -6.69 4.87 5.85
C PHE A 60 -7.89 4.58 6.78
N PHE A 61 -8.52 3.42 6.63
CA PHE A 61 -9.59 2.97 7.53
C PHE A 61 -9.10 2.76 8.96
N ASP A 62 -7.87 2.27 9.14
CA ASP A 62 -7.23 2.13 10.46
C ASP A 62 -7.02 3.48 11.16
N ALA A 63 -6.70 4.53 10.39
CA ALA A 63 -6.39 5.85 10.94
C ALA A 63 -7.60 6.80 11.08
N CYS A 64 -8.65 6.61 10.27
CA CYS A 64 -9.82 7.49 10.24
C CYS A 64 -11.09 6.86 10.85
N GLY A 65 -11.16 5.54 10.97
CA GLY A 65 -12.31 4.83 11.50
C GLY A 65 -12.03 4.17 12.85
N LYS A 66 -13.03 4.12 13.72
CA LYS A 66 -13.07 3.20 14.89
C LYS A 66 -13.17 1.72 14.44
N TYR A 67 -12.67 1.36 13.26
CA TYR A 67 -12.74 0.00 12.71
C TYR A 67 -11.55 -0.80 13.23
N ILE A 68 -11.75 -1.24 14.48
CA ILE A 68 -11.13 -2.29 15.31
C ILE A 68 -10.27 -3.37 14.61
N CYS A 69 -10.53 -3.74 13.35
CA CYS A 69 -9.98 -4.96 12.75
C CYS A 69 -8.48 -4.94 12.43
N CYS A 70 -7.88 -3.81 12.06
CA CYS A 70 -6.44 -3.77 11.75
C CYS A 70 -5.56 -3.65 13.00
N LEU A 71 -6.00 -2.89 14.01
CA LEU A 71 -5.32 -2.81 15.31
C LEU A 71 -5.37 -4.15 16.08
N SER A 72 -6.47 -4.90 15.94
CA SER A 72 -6.61 -6.24 16.55
C SER A 72 -5.56 -7.25 16.03
N MET A 73 -5.03 -7.07 14.82
CA MET A 73 -3.95 -7.93 14.30
C MET A 73 -2.63 -7.75 15.04
N LEU A 74 -2.40 -6.59 15.68
CA LEU A 74 -1.20 -6.37 16.50
C LEU A 74 -1.36 -6.89 17.94
N GLY A 75 -2.56 -7.31 18.36
CA GLY A 75 -2.80 -7.82 19.70
C GLY A 75 -2.49 -6.81 20.81
N CYS A 76 -2.94 -5.56 20.66
CA CYS A 76 -2.63 -4.46 21.58
C CYS A 76 -3.89 -3.72 22.05
N CYS A 77 -3.81 -3.08 23.22
CA CYS A 77 -4.90 -2.25 23.75
C CYS A 77 -4.37 -0.93 24.31
N GLY A 78 -4.79 0.18 23.69
CA GLY A 78 -4.38 1.52 24.07
C GLY A 78 -2.93 1.85 23.65
N PRO A 79 -2.53 3.13 23.74
CA PRO A 79 -1.19 3.56 23.31
C PRO A 79 -0.05 3.00 24.17
N TYR A 80 -0.27 2.91 25.49
CA TYR A 80 0.76 2.52 26.49
C TYR A 80 0.45 1.19 27.19
N GLY A 81 -0.50 0.42 26.66
CA GLY A 81 -0.95 -0.85 27.25
C GLY A 81 -1.97 -0.61 28.34
N HIS A 82 -2.73 -1.68 28.65
CA HIS A 82 -3.90 -1.69 29.53
C HIS A 82 -4.96 -0.63 29.22
N TRP A 83 -6.23 -1.04 29.16
CA TRP A 83 -7.30 -0.08 28.97
C TRP A 83 -7.37 0.90 30.16
N PRO A 84 -7.36 2.22 29.91
CA PRO A 84 -7.31 3.20 30.99
C PRO A 84 -8.57 3.16 31.85
N ILE A 85 -8.45 2.59 33.04
CA ILE A 85 -9.55 2.39 34.00
C ILE A 85 -10.14 3.75 34.44
N TYR A 86 -9.31 4.81 34.45
CA TYR A 86 -9.69 6.17 34.84
C TYR A 86 -10.71 6.84 33.90
N LEU A 87 -10.88 6.33 32.69
CA LEU A 87 -11.89 6.83 31.75
C LEU A 87 -13.31 6.32 32.08
N GLY A 88 -13.44 5.28 32.93
CA GLY A 88 -14.73 4.69 33.28
C GLY A 88 -15.50 4.10 32.08
N LEU A 89 -14.85 4.00 30.92
CA LEU A 89 -15.39 3.45 29.68
C LEU A 89 -15.03 1.96 29.59
N VAL A 90 -15.95 1.15 29.09
CA VAL A 90 -15.70 -0.26 28.79
C VAL A 90 -14.71 -0.34 27.61
N PRO A 91 -13.69 -1.23 27.67
CA PRO A 91 -12.80 -1.44 26.55
C PRO A 91 -13.57 -1.90 25.30
N PRO A 92 -13.20 -1.43 24.10
CA PRO A 92 -13.80 -1.91 22.85
C PRO A 92 -13.42 -3.36 22.58
N ASP A 93 -14.28 -4.08 21.83
CA ASP A 93 -14.08 -5.50 21.50
C ASP A 93 -12.73 -5.81 20.81
N SER A 94 -12.11 -4.84 20.12
CA SER A 94 -10.74 -4.94 19.56
C SER A 94 -9.67 -5.27 20.59
N CYS A 95 -9.89 -4.89 21.84
CA CYS A 95 -8.91 -5.06 22.90
C CYS A 95 -8.93 -6.47 23.48
N PHE A 96 -9.80 -7.35 22.99
CA PHE A 96 -9.94 -8.70 23.48
C PHE A 96 -9.46 -9.71 22.45
N GLU A 97 -8.71 -10.69 22.92
CA GLU A 97 -8.35 -11.87 22.14
C GLU A 97 -9.58 -12.75 21.90
N SER A 98 -9.49 -13.69 20.95
CA SER A 98 -10.55 -14.67 20.68
C SER A 98 -10.97 -15.50 21.90
N GLN A 99 -10.11 -15.58 22.92
CA GLN A 99 -10.36 -16.26 24.20
C GLN A 99 -10.98 -15.34 25.28
N GLY A 100 -11.23 -14.06 24.98
CA GLY A 100 -11.82 -13.09 25.88
C GLY A 100 -10.85 -12.40 26.85
N TYR A 101 -9.54 -12.62 26.70
CA TYR A 101 -8.52 -11.93 27.49
C TYR A 101 -8.21 -10.54 26.92
N LEU A 102 -8.06 -9.55 27.79
CA LEU A 102 -7.67 -8.20 27.39
C LEU A 102 -6.18 -8.16 27.00
N TYR A 103 -5.87 -7.57 25.85
CA TYR A 103 -4.48 -7.34 25.44
C TYR A 103 -3.77 -6.41 26.42
N GLY A 104 -2.66 -6.88 26.99
CA GLY A 104 -1.85 -6.13 27.96
C GLY A 104 -0.85 -5.16 27.31
N LEU A 105 -0.46 -5.42 26.05
CA LEU A 105 0.54 -4.62 25.34
C LEU A 105 -0.03 -3.30 24.82
N GLY A 106 0.81 -2.26 24.84
CA GLY A 106 0.52 -0.99 24.18
C GLY A 106 0.76 -1.07 22.68
N CYS A 107 -0.09 -0.42 21.90
CA CYS A 107 0.00 -0.43 20.45
C CYS A 107 1.25 0.26 19.91
N VAL A 108 1.80 1.24 20.64
CA VAL A 108 3.09 1.86 20.27
C VAL A 108 4.23 0.84 20.38
N GLU A 109 4.20 0.04 21.44
CA GLU A 109 5.23 -0.96 21.71
C GLU A 109 5.11 -2.16 20.77
N ALA A 110 3.89 -2.68 20.57
CA ALA A 110 3.63 -3.75 19.59
C ALA A 110 4.03 -3.33 18.16
N LEU A 111 3.76 -2.08 17.78
CA LEU A 111 4.17 -1.55 16.47
C LEU A 111 5.68 -1.43 16.36
N ASN A 112 6.35 -0.93 17.39
CA ASN A 112 7.80 -0.80 17.41
C ASN A 112 8.47 -2.18 17.31
N ASP A 113 7.97 -3.17 18.04
CA ASP A 113 8.47 -4.56 18.00
C ASP A 113 8.25 -5.19 16.61
N TYR A 114 7.05 -5.02 16.04
CA TYR A 114 6.76 -5.47 14.68
C TYR A 114 7.71 -4.85 13.65
N ILE A 115 7.96 -3.53 13.74
CA ILE A 115 8.89 -2.84 12.85
C ILE A 115 10.30 -3.39 13.03
N GLN A 116 10.80 -3.55 14.26
CA GLN A 116 12.16 -4.04 14.47
C GLN A 116 12.38 -5.45 13.92
N ILE A 117 11.40 -6.34 14.08
CA ILE A 117 11.47 -7.70 13.55
C ILE A 117 11.43 -7.70 12.02
N ASN A 118 10.58 -6.85 11.42
CA ASN A 118 10.30 -6.89 9.98
C ASN A 118 11.01 -5.78 9.16
N ILE A 119 11.89 -4.98 9.76
CA ILE A 119 12.50 -3.81 9.11
C ILE A 119 13.23 -4.15 7.81
N VAL A 120 13.88 -5.32 7.76
CA VAL A 120 14.58 -5.80 6.56
C VAL A 120 13.59 -6.08 5.43
N ILE A 121 12.46 -6.73 5.74
CA ILE A 121 11.40 -7.03 4.77
C ILE A 121 10.79 -5.73 4.26
N ILE A 122 10.49 -4.80 5.17
CA ILE A 122 9.96 -3.48 4.83
C ILE A 122 10.94 -2.72 3.92
N ALA A 123 12.25 -2.76 4.22
CA ALA A 123 13.28 -2.13 3.42
C ALA A 123 13.41 -2.75 2.01
N ILE A 124 13.34 -4.08 1.90
CA ILE A 124 13.33 -4.78 0.60
C ILE A 124 12.10 -4.38 -0.21
N CYS A 125 10.92 -4.36 0.41
CA CYS A 125 9.68 -3.91 -0.24
C CYS A 125 9.79 -2.46 -0.71
N ALA A 126 10.36 -1.56 0.09
CA ALA A 126 10.58 -0.16 -0.28
C ALA A 126 11.58 0.00 -1.44
N LEU A 127 12.63 -0.83 -1.50
CA LEU A 127 13.59 -0.84 -2.59
C LEU A 127 12.94 -1.31 -3.89
N ILE A 128 12.21 -2.43 -3.85
CA ILE A 128 11.46 -2.95 -5.00
C ILE A 128 10.46 -1.89 -5.48
N PHE A 129 9.73 -1.25 -4.57
CA PHE A 129 8.81 -0.16 -4.89
C PHE A 129 9.51 1.00 -5.60
N SER A 130 10.69 1.39 -5.13
CA SER A 130 11.47 2.47 -5.75
C SER A 130 11.93 2.10 -7.16
N VAL A 131 12.40 0.87 -7.37
CA VAL A 131 12.83 0.38 -8.70
C VAL A 131 11.64 0.34 -9.66
N LEU A 132 10.49 -0.18 -9.23
CA LEU A 132 9.29 -0.24 -10.05
C LEU A 132 8.80 1.16 -10.46
N ASN A 133 8.82 2.13 -9.55
CA ASN A 133 8.48 3.52 -9.86
C ASN A 133 9.45 4.14 -10.87
N ILE A 134 10.76 3.88 -10.74
CA ILE A 134 11.77 4.35 -11.69
C ILE A 134 11.52 3.74 -13.07
N LEU A 135 11.25 2.43 -13.16
CA LEU A 135 10.95 1.77 -14.42
C LEU A 135 9.66 2.31 -15.06
N ALA A 136 8.60 2.52 -14.27
CA ALA A 136 7.36 3.12 -14.75
C ALA A 136 7.60 4.54 -15.31
N LEU A 137 8.42 5.35 -14.65
CA LEU A 137 8.79 6.68 -15.12
C LEU A 137 9.60 6.62 -16.42
N ILE A 138 10.56 5.70 -16.54
CA ILE A 138 11.32 5.48 -17.78
C ILE A 138 10.37 5.12 -18.93
N LEU A 139 9.43 4.20 -18.71
CA LEU A 139 8.45 3.82 -19.73
C LEU A 139 7.55 4.99 -20.13
N ALA A 140 7.06 5.77 -19.18
CA ALA A 140 6.27 6.97 -19.48
C ALA A 140 7.04 7.94 -20.38
N VAL A 141 8.33 8.18 -20.09
CA VAL A 141 9.21 9.02 -20.92
C VAL A 141 9.43 8.42 -22.32
N CYS A 142 9.68 7.10 -22.40
CA CYS A 142 9.85 6.41 -23.68
C CYS A 142 8.58 6.51 -24.56
N VAL A 143 7.40 6.33 -23.97
CA VAL A 143 6.12 6.47 -24.69
C VAL A 143 5.91 7.92 -25.14
N CYS A 144 6.13 8.91 -24.28
CA CYS A 144 6.00 10.31 -24.66
C CYS A 144 6.94 10.72 -25.81
N THR A 145 8.17 10.23 -25.79
CA THR A 145 9.16 10.50 -26.86
C THR A 145 8.81 9.80 -28.17
N ALA A 146 8.26 8.57 -28.11
CA ALA A 146 7.76 7.86 -29.28
C ALA A 146 6.56 8.57 -29.92
N LEU A 147 5.57 8.98 -29.11
CA LEU A 147 4.39 9.72 -29.59
C LEU A 147 4.77 11.04 -30.26
N LYS A 148 5.66 11.83 -29.62
CA LYS A 148 6.13 13.10 -30.19
C LYS A 148 6.77 12.92 -31.56
N ARG A 149 7.50 11.83 -31.76
CA ARG A 149 8.14 11.52 -33.05
C ARG A 149 7.16 11.03 -34.12
N GLY A 150 5.98 10.54 -33.73
CA GLY A 150 4.90 10.16 -34.62
C GLY A 150 4.02 11.32 -35.10
N ASP A 151 3.96 12.43 -34.35
CA ASP A 151 3.27 13.66 -34.76
C ASP A 151 4.09 14.53 -35.74
N ASP A 152 5.41 14.27 -35.85
CA ASP A 152 6.35 15.00 -36.73
C ASP A 152 6.43 14.44 -38.18
N VAL A 153 5.55 13.51 -38.56
CA VAL A 153 5.44 12.89 -39.91
C VAL A 153 4.05 13.06 -40.50
#